data_AF-A0A420VQE3-F1
#
_entry.id   AF-A0A420VQE3-F1
#
_cell.length_a   1.000
_cell.length_b   1.000
_cell.length_c   1.000
_cell.angle_alpha   90.00
_cell.angle_beta   90.00
_cell.angle_gamma   90.00
#
_symmetry.space_group_name_H-M   'P 1'
#
loop_
_entity.id
_entity.type
_entity.pdbx_description
1 polymer ?
#
loop_
_entity_poly.entity_id
_entity_poly.type
_entity_poly.pdbx_seq_one_letter_code
_entity_poly.pdbx_strand_id
1 'polypeptide(L)'
;MKRINLKARIKRNMLDTLSGENYRDEHSEIIQYLNNIGADILVGIEREDGIYTLIGTETIYYMTSLMVQEKLSVKDFLCILQATTMTNGKMATYEFIKINENASVWVMNAQVMNALWNTMLLLDRLDR
;
A
#
# COMPACT_ATOMS: atom_id res chain seq x y z
N MET A 1 -15.52 -15.73 8.37
CA MET A 1 -14.85 -14.86 7.37
C MET A 1 -15.15 -15.36 5.97
N LYS A 2 -15.83 -14.57 5.13
CA LYS A 2 -15.91 -14.87 3.69
C LYS A 2 -14.48 -14.84 3.16
N ARG A 3 -13.99 -15.93 2.56
CA ARG A 3 -12.70 -15.96 1.85
C ARG A 3 -12.73 -14.87 0.79
N ILE A 4 -12.10 -13.74 1.09
CA ILE A 4 -11.94 -12.62 0.17
C ILE A 4 -11.08 -13.14 -0.96
N ASN A 5 -11.57 -13.12 -2.20
CA ASN A 5 -10.71 -13.36 -3.35
C ASN A 5 -9.91 -12.08 -3.62
N LEU A 6 -8.95 -11.80 -2.74
CA LEU A 6 -8.11 -10.60 -2.78
C LEU A 6 -7.34 -10.53 -4.09
N LYS A 7 -6.81 -11.66 -4.56
CA LYS A 7 -6.13 -11.77 -5.85
C LYS A 7 -6.99 -11.28 -7.00
N ALA A 8 -8.26 -11.70 -7.07
CA ALA A 8 -9.17 -11.21 -8.11
C ALA A 8 -9.43 -9.71 -8.02
N ARG A 9 -9.36 -9.12 -6.83
CA ARG A 9 -9.56 -7.67 -6.61
C ARG A 9 -8.32 -6.85 -6.94
N ILE A 10 -7.13 -7.32 -6.57
CA ILE A 10 -5.84 -6.75 -6.99
C ILE A 10 -5.78 -6.69 -8.52
N LYS A 11 -6.11 -7.81 -9.18
CA LYS A 11 -6.21 -7.87 -10.65
C LYS A 11 -7.26 -6.93 -11.22
N ARG A 12 -8.42 -6.81 -10.59
CA ARG A 12 -9.48 -5.88 -11.02
C ARG A 12 -9.04 -4.42 -10.96
N ASN A 13 -8.25 -4.05 -9.95
CA ASN A 13 -7.71 -2.70 -9.79
C ASN A 13 -6.39 -2.50 -10.54
N MET A 14 -5.91 -3.53 -11.24
CA MET A 14 -4.67 -3.52 -12.03
C MET A 14 -3.42 -3.14 -11.22
N LEU A 15 -3.42 -3.34 -9.90
CA LEU A 15 -2.27 -2.98 -9.06
C LEU A 15 -1.01 -3.73 -9.49
N ASP A 16 -1.14 -5.02 -9.80
CA ASP A 16 -0.06 -5.85 -10.34
C ASP A 16 0.53 -5.27 -11.64
N THR A 17 -0.35 -4.90 -12.57
CA THR A 17 0.02 -4.41 -13.90
C THR A 17 0.62 -3.00 -13.85
N LEU A 18 0.06 -2.12 -13.02
CA LEU A 18 0.49 -0.72 -12.92
C LEU A 18 1.79 -0.57 -12.12
N SER A 19 2.05 -1.48 -11.17
CA SER A 19 3.28 -1.49 -10.38
C SER A 19 4.44 -2.18 -11.08
N GLY A 20 4.18 -3.06 -12.05
CA GLY A 20 5.20 -3.70 -12.88
C GLY A 20 6.25 -4.42 -12.04
N GLU A 21 7.52 -4.13 -12.30
CA GLU A 21 8.66 -4.74 -11.59
C GLU A 21 8.71 -4.41 -10.10
N ASN A 22 8.01 -3.36 -9.66
CA ASN A 22 7.94 -2.99 -8.25
C ASN A 22 6.87 -3.80 -7.49
N TYR A 23 6.01 -4.55 -8.19
CA TYR A 23 4.94 -5.31 -7.53
C TYR A 23 5.51 -6.44 -6.67
N ARG A 24 4.92 -6.61 -5.48
CA ARG A 24 5.27 -7.68 -4.54
C ARG A 24 4.01 -8.44 -4.13
N ASP A 25 4.10 -9.77 -4.18
CA ASP A 25 3.07 -10.72 -3.77
C ASP A 25 3.61 -11.72 -2.75
N GLU A 26 2.81 -12.74 -2.40
CA GLU A 26 3.21 -13.74 -1.41
C GLU A 26 4.45 -14.57 -1.79
N HIS A 27 4.88 -14.51 -3.05
CA HIS A 27 6.09 -15.18 -3.53
C HIS A 27 7.35 -14.32 -3.40
N SER A 28 7.19 -13.04 -3.05
CA SER A 28 8.29 -12.10 -2.88
C SER A 28 9.02 -12.32 -1.55
N GLU A 29 10.36 -12.27 -1.57
CA GLU A 29 11.20 -12.53 -0.39
C GLU A 29 10.84 -11.63 0.80
N ILE A 30 10.62 -10.33 0.56
CA ILE A 30 10.23 -9.38 1.61
C ILE A 30 8.90 -9.74 2.27
N ILE A 31 7.90 -10.16 1.50
CA ILE A 31 6.59 -10.52 2.03
C ILE A 31 6.69 -11.83 2.81
N GLN A 32 7.44 -12.81 2.32
CA GLN A 32 7.67 -14.06 3.05
C GLN A 32 8.40 -13.80 4.37
N TYR A 33 9.44 -12.98 4.35
CA TYR A 33 10.18 -12.59 5.54
C TYR A 33 9.27 -11.92 6.59
N LEU A 34 8.49 -10.91 6.18
CA LEU A 34 7.60 -10.18 7.08
C LEU A 34 6.44 -11.07 7.58
N ASN A 35 5.93 -11.99 6.76
CA ASN A 35 4.89 -12.92 7.18
C ASN A 35 5.40 -13.99 8.15
N ASN A 36 6.65 -14.43 8.00
CA ASN A 36 7.28 -15.34 8.95
C ASN A 36 7.42 -14.72 10.34
N ILE A 37 7.49 -13.38 10.45
CA ILE A 37 7.50 -12.65 11.73
C ILE A 37 6.09 -12.17 12.15
N GLY A 38 5.03 -12.59 11.44
CA GLY A 38 3.64 -12.37 11.83
C GLY A 38 2.98 -11.09 11.30
N ALA A 39 3.47 -10.50 10.21
CA ALA A 39 2.93 -9.25 9.67
C ALA A 39 1.61 -9.39 8.86
N ASP A 40 1.23 -10.60 8.43
CA ASP A 40 0.01 -10.87 7.63
C ASP A 40 -0.17 -9.93 6.42
N ILE A 41 0.93 -9.73 5.69
CA ILE A 41 1.04 -8.98 4.47
C ILE A 41 0.50 -9.79 3.29
N LEU A 42 -0.28 -9.09 2.47
CA LEU A 42 -0.96 -9.67 1.33
C LEU A 42 -0.20 -9.37 0.03
N VAL A 43 0.06 -8.09 -0.23
CA VAL A 43 0.72 -7.58 -1.45
C VAL A 43 1.32 -6.21 -1.20
N GLY A 44 2.10 -5.68 -2.13
CA GLY A 44 2.47 -4.27 -2.11
C GLY A 44 3.39 -3.88 -3.24
N ILE A 45 4.16 -2.83 -2.99
CA ILE A 45 5.18 -2.34 -3.91
C ILE A 45 6.50 -2.12 -3.17
N GLU A 46 7.61 -2.35 -3.87
CA GLU A 46 8.97 -2.16 -3.37
C GLU A 46 9.88 -1.65 -4.48
N ARG A 47 10.69 -0.64 -4.17
CA ARG A 47 11.76 -0.09 -5.02
C ARG A 47 13.04 -0.90 -4.91
N GLU A 48 13.91 -0.74 -5.90
CA GLU A 48 15.26 -1.33 -5.90
C GLU A 48 16.11 -0.93 -4.68
N ASP A 49 15.86 0.23 -4.08
CA ASP A 49 16.56 0.72 -2.88
C ASP A 49 15.99 0.17 -1.56
N GLY A 50 14.99 -0.71 -1.62
CA GLY A 50 14.36 -1.34 -0.45
C GLY A 50 13.25 -0.50 0.20
N ILE A 51 12.91 0.67 -0.36
CA ILE A 51 11.73 1.42 0.09
C ILE A 51 10.46 0.70 -0.39
N TYR A 52 9.54 0.40 0.53
CA TYR A 52 8.33 -0.34 0.24
C TYR A 52 7.07 0.26 0.87
N THR A 53 5.93 -0.14 0.29
CA THR A 53 4.59 0.04 0.84
C THR A 53 3.82 -1.26 0.64
N LEU A 54 3.56 -1.95 1.75
CA LEU A 54 2.96 -3.27 1.79
C LEU A 54 1.62 -3.23 2.50
N ILE A 55 0.61 -3.86 1.90
CA ILE A 55 -0.76 -3.95 2.37
C ILE A 55 -0.95 -5.29 3.08
N GLY A 56 -1.16 -5.25 4.38
CA GLY A 56 -1.72 -6.36 5.16
C GLY A 56 -3.25 -6.29 5.24
N THR A 57 -3.82 -7.20 6.02
CA THR A 57 -5.28 -7.27 6.25
C THR A 57 -5.83 -6.02 6.93
N GLU A 58 -5.19 -5.58 8.02
CA GLU A 58 -5.60 -4.42 8.81
C GLU A 58 -4.56 -3.28 8.83
N THR A 59 -3.34 -3.58 8.40
CA THR A 59 -2.17 -2.73 8.58
C THR A 59 -1.44 -2.47 7.26
N ILE A 60 -0.99 -1.24 7.06
CA ILE A 60 -0.04 -0.83 6.04
C ILE A 60 1.35 -0.81 6.66
N TYR A 61 2.27 -1.57 6.10
CA TYR A 61 3.68 -1.58 6.46
C TYR A 61 4.45 -0.78 5.44
N TYR A 62 5.32 0.13 5.87
CA TYR A 62 6.07 0.96 4.95
C TYR A 62 7.47 1.25 5.47
N MET A 63 8.36 1.52 4.52
CA MET A 63 9.69 2.04 4.79
C MET A 63 9.71 3.54 4.48
N THR A 64 10.16 4.35 5.43
CA THR A 64 10.34 5.79 5.20
C THR A 64 11.61 6.06 4.39
N SER A 65 11.75 7.29 3.85
CA SER A 65 12.98 7.74 3.19
C SER A 65 14.22 7.76 4.09
N LEU A 66 14.03 7.68 5.41
CA LEU A 66 15.10 7.57 6.42
C LEU A 66 15.44 6.12 6.76
N MET A 67 14.92 5.14 6.00
CA MET A 67 15.09 3.71 6.25
C MET A 67 14.55 3.25 7.62
N VAL A 68 13.52 3.94 8.11
CA VAL A 68 12.78 3.52 9.30
C VAL A 68 11.53 2.78 8.86
N GLN A 69 11.39 1.54 9.33
CA GLN A 69 10.18 0.73 9.14
C GLN A 69 9.10 1.20 10.12
N GLU A 70 7.93 1.51 9.58
CA GLU A 70 6.76 1.90 10.35
C GLU A 70 5.52 1.15 9.87
N LYS A 71 4.43 1.31 10.62
CA LYS A 71 3.14 0.74 10.29
C LYS A 71 2.01 1.67 10.72
N LEU A 72 0.93 1.68 9.95
CA LEU A 72 -0.31 2.35 10.31
C LEU A 72 -1.52 1.52 9.90
N SER A 73 -2.69 1.80 10.47
CA SER A 73 -3.90 1.08 10.06
C SER A 73 -4.28 1.42 8.62
N VAL A 74 -4.90 0.47 7.91
CA VAL A 74 -5.46 0.71 6.57
C VAL A 74 -6.43 1.90 6.59
N LYS A 75 -7.23 2.02 7.65
CA LYS A 75 -8.17 3.12 7.86
C LYS A 75 -7.47 4.48 7.98
N ASP A 76 -6.42 4.58 8.78
CA ASP A 76 -5.66 5.83 8.94
C ASP A 76 -4.99 6.23 7.63
N PHE A 77 -4.45 5.26 6.90
CA PHE A 77 -3.85 5.53 5.61
C PHE A 77 -4.88 6.02 4.59
N LEU A 78 -6.08 5.43 4.54
CA LEU A 78 -7.18 5.92 3.71
C LEU A 78 -7.57 7.36 4.04
N CYS A 79 -7.62 7.73 5.33
CA CYS A 79 -7.87 9.11 5.75
C CYS A 79 -6.79 10.07 5.23
N ILE A 80 -5.52 9.68 5.32
CA ILE A 80 -4.39 10.47 4.82
C ILE A 80 -4.46 10.62 3.29
N LEU A 81 -4.73 9.53 2.56
CA LEU A 81 -4.90 9.56 1.12
C LEU A 81 -6.01 10.53 0.71
N GLN A 82 -7.14 10.50 1.45
CA GLN A 82 -8.26 11.40 1.21
C GLN A 82 -7.92 12.86 1.43
N ALA A 83 -7.31 13.19 2.56
CA ALA A 83 -6.85 14.54 2.83
C ALA A 83 -5.84 15.04 1.79
N THR A 84 -4.89 14.19 1.40
CA THR A 84 -3.87 14.50 0.39
C THR A 84 -4.50 14.74 -0.98
N THR A 85 -5.49 13.95 -1.36
CA THR A 85 -6.17 14.08 -2.65
C THR A 85 -7.05 15.32 -2.72
N MET A 86 -7.71 15.68 -1.61
CA MET A 86 -8.48 16.92 -1.52
C MET A 86 -7.58 18.16 -1.59
N THR A 87 -6.37 18.09 -1.01
CA THR A 87 -5.41 19.21 -1.00
C THR A 87 -4.73 19.40 -2.35
N ASN A 88 -4.20 18.31 -2.93
CA ASN A 88 -3.31 18.41 -4.09
C ASN A 88 -4.04 18.30 -5.44
N GLY A 89 -5.29 17.82 -5.43
CA GLY A 89 -6.09 17.60 -6.63
C GLY A 89 -5.59 16.44 -7.51
N LYS A 90 -6.42 16.00 -8.45
CA LYS A 90 -6.23 14.76 -9.24
C LYS A 90 -4.96 14.72 -10.11
N MET A 91 -4.28 15.84 -10.32
CA MET A 91 -3.11 15.95 -11.21
C MET A 91 -1.77 15.91 -10.48
N ALA A 92 -1.75 15.72 -9.16
CA ALA A 92 -0.50 15.57 -8.45
C ALA A 92 0.23 14.27 -8.86
N THR A 93 1.56 14.27 -8.77
CA THR A 93 2.39 13.11 -9.12
C THR A 93 2.24 11.96 -8.11
N TYR A 94 1.89 12.29 -6.86
CA TYR A 94 1.69 11.37 -5.74
C TYR A 94 2.84 10.39 -5.50
N GLU A 95 4.08 10.67 -5.88
CA GLU A 95 5.18 9.69 -5.69
C GLU A 95 5.40 9.36 -4.20
N PHE A 96 5.34 10.38 -3.35
CA PHE A 96 5.43 10.26 -1.89
C PHE A 96 4.24 10.95 -1.23
N ILE A 97 3.62 10.25 -0.28
CA ILE A 97 2.48 10.72 0.49
C ILE A 97 2.94 11.02 1.90
N LYS A 98 2.83 12.28 2.31
CA LYS A 98 3.23 12.73 3.63
C LYS A 98 2.29 12.15 4.69
N ILE A 99 2.86 11.40 5.64
CA ILE A 99 2.13 10.85 6.80
C ILE A 99 2.14 11.85 7.94
N ASN A 100 3.32 12.41 8.23
CA ASN A 100 3.54 13.45 9.22
C ASN A 100 4.73 14.33 8.79
N GLU A 101 5.21 15.20 9.68
CA GLU A 101 6.33 16.11 9.38
C GLU A 101 7.63 15.40 8.96
N ASN A 102 7.85 14.18 9.44
CA ASN A 102 9.10 13.44 9.30
C ASN A 102 8.97 12.14 8.49
N ALA A 103 7.77 11.76 8.08
CA ALA A 103 7.50 10.49 7.42
C ALA A 103 6.67 10.66 6.15
N SER A 104 7.06 9.91 5.12
CA SER A 104 6.29 9.76 3.89
C SER A 104 6.27 8.31 3.42
N VAL A 105 5.18 7.94 2.76
CA VAL A 105 4.96 6.63 2.16
C VAL A 105 5.14 6.76 0.67
N TRP A 106 5.97 5.91 0.09
CA TRP A 106 6.15 5.86 -1.35
C TRP A 106 4.99 5.10 -2.01
N VAL A 107 4.35 5.69 -3.02
CA VAL A 107 3.26 5.03 -3.77
C VAL A 107 3.50 5.02 -5.29
N MET A 108 4.76 5.24 -5.69
CA MET A 108 5.25 5.20 -7.07
C MET A 108 4.73 6.32 -7.98
N ASN A 109 3.43 6.35 -8.24
CA ASN A 109 2.80 7.36 -9.09
C ASN A 109 1.29 7.43 -8.84
N ALA A 110 0.62 8.39 -9.46
CA ALA A 110 -0.83 8.59 -9.33
C ALA A 110 -1.67 7.35 -9.74
N GLN A 111 -1.23 6.56 -10.72
CA GLN A 111 -2.00 5.38 -11.16
C GLN A 111 -1.93 4.27 -10.11
N VAL A 112 -0.73 3.98 -9.61
CA VAL A 112 -0.50 3.00 -8.53
C VAL A 112 -1.17 3.45 -7.24
N MET A 113 -1.10 4.74 -6.89
CA MET A 113 -1.82 5.31 -5.75
C MET A 113 -3.33 5.04 -5.84
N ASN A 114 -3.95 5.27 -7.00
CA ASN A 114 -5.37 4.99 -7.20
C ASN A 114 -5.69 3.50 -7.12
N ALA A 115 -4.83 2.63 -7.65
CA ALA A 115 -4.99 1.18 -7.56
C ALA A 115 -4.87 0.68 -6.10
N LEU A 116 -3.91 1.21 -5.34
CA LEU A 116 -3.74 0.95 -3.90
C LEU A 116 -4.99 1.41 -3.13
N TRP A 117 -5.43 2.64 -3.35
CA TRP A 117 -6.63 3.19 -2.71
C TRP A 117 -7.84 2.27 -2.93
N ASN A 118 -8.14 1.94 -4.18
CA ASN A 118 -9.29 1.11 -4.51
C ASN A 118 -9.18 -0.30 -3.92
N THR A 119 -7.96 -0.82 -3.76
CA THR A 119 -7.72 -2.10 -3.11
C THR A 119 -8.01 -2.00 -1.61
N MET A 120 -7.60 -0.92 -0.95
CA MET A 120 -7.81 -0.68 0.48
C MET A 120 -9.25 -0.35 0.86
N LEU A 121 -9.98 0.45 0.07
CA LEU A 121 -11.41 0.70 0.31
C LEU A 121 -12.24 -0.57 0.36
N LEU A 122 -11.81 -1.59 -0.38
CA LEU A 122 -12.48 -2.89 -0.42
C LEU A 122 -12.15 -3.77 0.78
N LEU A 123 -11.05 -3.48 1.49
CA LEU A 123 -10.69 -4.09 2.77
C LEU A 123 -11.49 -3.44 3.91
N ASP A 124 -11.50 -2.11 4.00
CA ASP A 124 -12.22 -1.35 5.05
C ASP A 124 -13.73 -1.64 5.08
N ARG A 125 -14.35 -1.88 3.92
CA ARG A 125 -15.79 -2.22 3.81
C ARG A 125 -16.15 -3.63 4.31
N LEU A 126 -15.17 -4.48 4.61
CA LEU A 126 -15.41 -5.86 5.07
C LEU A 126 -15.31 -6.00 6.59
N ASP A 127 -14.79 -5.00 7.28
CA ASP A 127 -14.75 -4.92 8.75
C ASP A 127 -16.00 -4.24 9.36
N ARG A 128 -16.99 -3.90 8.52
CA ARG A 128 -18.33 -3.43 8.92
C ARG A 128 -19.39 -4.47 8.61
#